data_AF-A0A2G5UBG9-F1
#
_entry.id   AF-A0A2G5UBG9-F1
#
_cell.length_a   1.000
_cell.length_b   1.000
_cell.length_c   1.000
_cell.angle_alpha   90.00
_cell.angle_beta   90.00
_cell.angle_gamma   90.00
#
_symmetry.space_group_name_H-M   'P 1'
#
loop_
_entity.id
_entity.type
_entity.pdbx_description
1 polymer ?
#
loop_
_entity_poly.entity_id
_entity_poly.type
_entity_poly.pdbx_seq_one_letter_code
_entity_poly.pdbx_strand_id
1 'polypeptide(L)'
;MTSFFSDSSTQKVIFSTSTTNYTNLTNPRATVTQYNDNCEIPKIDPWDYTVIPFLDEGDRTKNCNRTWKPYTELAKGKWKIVTKEQNLTCKARCHTWTSLKSPVNITDWFPPGPTDCEFLETACWKNKTEEVYGYIHTQIRPKNLEKPKIKKKDHPDVFVFLVDSVATGMARRSLPKTLGYLKTKFKAVEFPFVSPVAARSQVNAVPLWFGKQVEAGTQKGGKTIKVDWTEEEYCKTFLDNRTDMFRGFEKIGYKTAYIDDWSSQTLTNNPDCKGFQNFYTTHNFNLFNKISDWTGLKITKKHLNGQFCREVHQSAMEYFEQFAEAYSDYPKFSWNWFVHLAHSHLSGADRMDTPMVDMFRRNVEKVIFQIEITEKVEKSCDLQKWAQYDFCGP
;
A
#
# COMPACT_ATOMS: atom_id res chain seq x y z
N MET A 1 -20.41 10.71 -58.07
CA MET A 1 -19.45 9.64 -58.42
C MET A 1 -18.65 9.27 -57.17
N THR A 2 -18.94 8.06 -56.67
CA THR A 2 -18.05 7.12 -55.94
C THR A 2 -17.45 7.57 -54.59
N SER A 3 -18.04 7.28 -53.40
CA SER A 3 -18.19 5.97 -52.68
C SER A 3 -16.89 5.54 -51.96
N PHE A 4 -16.81 5.02 -50.72
CA PHE A 4 -17.70 4.13 -49.97
C PHE A 4 -17.31 4.03 -48.46
N PHE A 5 -18.33 3.71 -47.64
CA PHE A 5 -18.38 3.03 -46.33
C PHE A 5 -17.67 3.59 -45.06
N SER A 6 -18.49 4.15 -44.18
CA SER A 6 -18.36 4.00 -42.72
C SER A 6 -19.09 2.74 -42.28
N ASP A 7 -18.41 1.81 -41.62
CA ASP A 7 -19.04 0.69 -40.91
C ASP A 7 -18.69 0.79 -39.42
N SER A 8 -19.71 1.08 -38.61
CA SER A 8 -19.62 1.10 -37.15
C SER A 8 -20.13 -0.23 -36.62
N SER A 9 -19.25 -1.21 -36.45
CA SER A 9 -19.60 -2.46 -35.75
C SER A 9 -19.38 -2.28 -34.24
N THR A 10 -20.48 -2.10 -33.53
CA THR A 10 -20.55 -2.28 -32.07
C THR A 10 -20.60 -3.78 -31.80
N GLN A 11 -19.49 -4.40 -31.43
CA GLN A 11 -19.51 -5.75 -30.88
C GLN A 11 -20.08 -5.72 -29.46
N LYS A 12 -21.38 -5.99 -29.34
CA LYS A 12 -22.01 -6.43 -28.09
C LYS A 12 -21.44 -7.82 -27.74
N VAL A 13 -20.64 -7.90 -26.68
CA VAL A 13 -20.28 -9.17 -26.07
C VAL A 13 -21.53 -9.71 -25.35
N ILE A 14 -22.16 -10.71 -25.94
CA ILE A 14 -23.28 -11.44 -25.35
C ILE A 14 -22.68 -12.55 -24.46
N PHE A 15 -22.83 -12.42 -23.14
CA PHE A 15 -22.60 -13.55 -22.24
C PHE A 15 -23.73 -14.57 -22.44
N SER A 16 -23.42 -15.76 -22.98
CA SER A 16 -24.38 -16.86 -22.99
C SER A 16 -24.45 -17.48 -21.59
N THR A 17 -25.55 -17.26 -20.87
CA THR A 17 -25.90 -18.02 -19.69
C THR A 17 -26.50 -19.35 -20.12
N SER A 18 -25.69 -20.41 -20.22
CA SER A 18 -26.21 -21.78 -20.34
C SER A 18 -26.55 -22.31 -18.95
N THR A 19 -27.79 -22.13 -18.51
CA THR A 19 -28.37 -22.90 -17.41
C THR A 19 -28.57 -24.33 -17.86
N THR A 20 -27.70 -25.25 -17.42
CA THR A 20 -27.92 -26.69 -17.56
C THR A 20 -28.65 -27.20 -16.33
N ASN A 21 -29.87 -27.71 -16.55
CA ASN A 21 -30.68 -28.39 -15.54
C ASN A 21 -29.99 -29.69 -15.11
N TYR A 22 -29.61 -29.78 -13.83
CA TYR A 22 -29.17 -31.03 -13.22
C TYR A 22 -30.38 -31.83 -12.74
N THR A 23 -30.82 -32.81 -13.54
CA THR A 23 -31.58 -33.95 -13.02
C THR A 23 -30.95 -35.25 -13.49
N ASN A 24 -30.57 -36.05 -12.48
CA ASN A 24 -30.20 -37.47 -12.54
C ASN A 24 -29.02 -37.88 -13.41
N LEU A 25 -27.84 -38.03 -12.77
CA LEU A 25 -26.82 -38.97 -13.21
C LEU A 25 -26.47 -39.92 -12.06
N THR A 26 -26.82 -41.18 -12.32
CA THR A 26 -26.46 -42.38 -11.60
C THR A 26 -24.96 -42.45 -11.29
N ASN A 27 -24.66 -42.83 -10.05
CA ASN A 27 -23.34 -42.98 -9.45
C ASN A 27 -22.39 -43.85 -10.30
N PRO A 28 -21.40 -43.27 -11.02
CA PRO A 28 -20.30 -44.03 -11.57
C PRO A 28 -19.19 -44.00 -10.53
N ARG A 29 -18.84 -45.18 -10.02
CA ARG A 29 -17.67 -45.46 -9.18
C ARG A 29 -16.50 -44.56 -9.59
N ALA A 30 -16.20 -43.56 -8.75
CA ALA A 30 -15.20 -42.54 -9.04
C ALA A 30 -13.83 -43.20 -9.24
N THR A 31 -13.45 -43.41 -10.49
CA THR A 31 -12.06 -43.65 -10.87
C THR A 31 -11.29 -42.41 -10.44
N VAL A 32 -10.42 -42.57 -9.44
CA VAL A 32 -9.44 -41.55 -9.03
C VAL A 32 -8.70 -41.13 -10.29
N THR A 33 -9.08 -39.97 -10.82
CA THR A 33 -8.44 -39.39 -11.99
C THR A 33 -7.04 -39.03 -11.52
N GLN A 34 -6.04 -39.70 -12.10
CA GLN A 34 -4.63 -39.42 -11.82
C GLN A 34 -4.42 -37.92 -12.09
N TYR A 35 -4.17 -37.13 -11.05
CA TYR A 35 -4.04 -35.69 -11.16
C TYR A 35 -2.87 -35.38 -12.12
N ASN A 36 -3.14 -34.73 -13.24
CA ASN A 36 -2.12 -34.39 -14.23
C ASN A 36 -1.32 -33.18 -13.73
N ASP A 37 -0.20 -33.44 -13.08
CA ASP A 37 0.72 -32.44 -12.52
C ASP A 37 1.60 -31.74 -13.60
N ASN A 38 1.42 -32.04 -14.88
CA ASN A 38 2.19 -31.45 -15.98
C ASN A 38 1.69 -30.03 -16.32
N CYS A 39 1.80 -29.11 -15.36
CA CYS A 39 1.64 -27.68 -15.59
C CYS A 39 3.03 -27.04 -15.71
N GLU A 40 3.46 -26.75 -16.93
CA GLU A 40 4.64 -25.91 -17.16
C GLU A 40 4.22 -24.45 -17.13
N ILE A 41 4.83 -23.66 -16.25
CA ILE A 41 4.61 -22.21 -16.21
C ILE A 41 5.30 -21.60 -17.43
N PRO A 42 4.58 -20.94 -18.36
CA PRO A 42 5.19 -20.40 -19.55
C PRO A 42 6.19 -19.31 -19.18
N LYS A 43 7.34 -19.29 -19.87
CA LYS A 43 8.27 -18.17 -19.80
C LYS A 43 7.69 -17.02 -20.64
N ILE A 44 7.02 -16.09 -19.98
CA ILE A 44 6.45 -14.91 -20.61
C ILE A 44 7.56 -13.87 -20.82
N ASP A 45 7.73 -13.39 -22.05
CA ASP A 45 8.55 -12.21 -22.33
C ASP A 45 7.81 -10.97 -21.84
N PRO A 46 8.33 -10.23 -20.83
CA PRO A 46 7.72 -8.99 -20.40
C PRO A 46 7.61 -7.94 -21.51
N TRP A 47 8.43 -8.01 -22.56
CA TRP A 47 8.47 -7.03 -23.65
C TRP A 47 7.88 -7.54 -24.97
N ASP A 48 7.04 -8.56 -24.89
CA ASP A 48 6.34 -9.07 -26.07
C ASP A 48 5.61 -7.94 -26.82
N TYR A 49 5.77 -7.90 -28.14
CA TYR A 49 5.26 -6.83 -28.99
C TYR A 49 3.73 -6.69 -28.90
N THR A 50 3.02 -7.75 -28.53
CA THR A 50 1.56 -7.74 -28.33
C THR A 50 1.13 -6.87 -27.16
N VAL A 51 2.01 -6.59 -26.19
CA VAL A 51 1.70 -5.75 -25.03
C VAL A 51 1.89 -4.25 -25.33
N ILE A 52 2.76 -3.90 -26.29
CA ILE A 52 3.13 -2.51 -26.62
C ILE A 52 1.91 -1.61 -26.85
N PRO A 53 0.86 -2.00 -27.60
CA PRO A 53 -0.31 -1.13 -27.83
C PRO A 53 -1.09 -0.77 -26.56
N PHE A 54 -0.90 -1.53 -25.48
CA PHE A 54 -1.58 -1.32 -24.20
C PHE A 54 -0.71 -0.57 -23.18
N LEU A 55 0.53 -0.25 -23.53
CA LEU A 55 1.41 0.58 -22.71
C LEU A 55 1.15 2.05 -23.05
N ASP A 56 0.55 2.78 -22.12
CA ASP A 56 0.29 4.22 -22.25
C ASP A 56 1.14 5.03 -21.25
N GLU A 57 1.63 6.19 -21.67
CA GLU A 57 2.46 7.03 -20.81
C GLU A 57 1.56 7.85 -19.87
N GLY A 58 1.31 7.33 -18.67
CA GLY A 58 0.44 7.94 -17.66
C GLY A 58 1.15 8.93 -16.71
N ASP A 59 2.38 9.36 -16.98
CA ASP A 59 3.15 10.20 -16.06
C ASP A 59 2.67 11.65 -15.98
N ARG A 60 1.79 11.89 -14.99
CA ARG A 60 1.25 13.22 -14.66
C ARG A 60 2.32 14.17 -14.13
N THR A 61 3.48 13.66 -13.70
CA THR A 61 4.59 14.47 -13.19
C THR A 61 5.63 14.78 -14.25
N LYS A 62 5.52 14.23 -15.48
CA LYS A 62 6.52 14.40 -16.54
C LYS A 62 6.91 15.87 -16.76
N ASN A 63 5.90 16.73 -16.86
CA ASN A 63 6.03 18.16 -17.16
C ASN A 63 5.90 19.08 -15.94
N CYS A 64 5.99 18.52 -14.72
CA CYS A 64 5.87 19.31 -13.51
C CYS A 64 7.10 20.22 -13.28
N ASN A 65 6.91 21.33 -12.57
CA ASN A 65 8.01 22.23 -12.23
C ASN A 65 8.80 21.70 -11.00
N ARG A 66 9.92 21.01 -11.26
CA ARG A 66 10.81 20.45 -10.22
C ARG A 66 11.54 21.50 -9.37
N THR A 67 11.54 22.78 -9.78
CA THR A 67 12.10 23.88 -8.98
C THR A 67 11.11 24.46 -7.98
N TRP A 68 9.82 24.16 -8.15
CA TRP A 68 8.77 24.65 -7.27
C TRP A 68 8.99 24.17 -5.83
N LYS A 69 8.68 25.03 -4.86
CA LYS A 69 8.75 24.73 -3.43
C LYS A 69 7.41 25.06 -2.76
N PRO A 70 6.96 24.26 -1.79
CA PRO A 70 5.77 24.56 -1.00
C PRO A 70 5.84 25.94 -0.34
N TYR A 71 4.69 26.61 -0.20
CA TYR A 71 4.61 27.92 0.48
C TYR A 71 4.62 27.79 1.99
N THR A 72 4.32 26.61 2.49
CA THR A 72 4.21 26.27 3.91
C THR A 72 5.07 25.05 4.22
N GLU A 73 5.52 24.93 5.45
CA GLU A 73 6.31 23.80 5.94
C GLU A 73 5.75 23.34 7.30
N LEU A 74 5.72 22.03 7.52
CA LEU A 74 5.45 21.40 8.82
C LEU A 74 6.66 20.55 9.22
N ALA A 75 7.27 20.87 10.37
CA ALA A 75 8.37 20.08 10.90
C ALA A 75 8.41 20.17 12.43
N LYS A 76 8.64 19.03 13.08
CA LYS A 76 8.85 18.93 14.54
C LYS A 76 7.77 19.65 15.36
N GLY A 77 6.50 19.46 15.00
CA GLY A 77 5.39 20.06 15.72
C GLY A 77 5.21 21.56 15.55
N LYS A 78 5.82 22.16 14.51
CA LYS A 78 5.63 23.57 14.19
C LYS A 78 5.38 23.73 12.70
N TRP A 79 4.39 24.53 12.35
CA TRP A 79 4.14 24.91 10.97
C TRP A 79 4.45 26.39 10.75
N LYS A 80 4.95 26.72 9.56
CA LYS A 80 5.38 28.07 9.17
C LYS A 80 5.11 28.35 7.70
N ILE A 81 5.08 29.63 7.37
CA ILE A 81 5.06 30.13 5.98
C ILE A 81 6.52 30.31 5.55
N VAL A 82 6.89 29.77 4.38
CA VAL A 82 8.26 29.80 3.85
C VAL A 82 8.35 30.49 2.48
N THR A 83 7.22 30.80 1.83
CA THR A 83 7.22 31.61 0.61
C THR A 83 7.61 33.05 0.87
N LYS A 84 8.23 33.68 -0.13
CA LYS A 84 8.56 35.12 -0.15
C LYS A 84 7.47 35.96 -0.83
N GLU A 85 6.41 35.33 -1.34
CA GLU A 85 5.31 36.03 -1.98
C GLU A 85 4.61 36.98 -1.01
N GLN A 86 4.46 38.24 -1.45
CA GLN A 86 3.79 39.28 -0.68
C GLN A 86 2.27 39.20 -0.84
N ASN A 87 1.52 39.80 0.09
CA ASN A 87 0.05 39.87 0.09
C ASN A 87 -0.66 38.51 0.20
N LEU A 88 0.02 37.49 0.72
CA LEU A 88 -0.58 36.20 1.06
C LEU A 88 -0.93 36.15 2.54
N THR A 89 -2.14 35.70 2.84
CA THR A 89 -2.52 35.27 4.18
C THR A 89 -2.63 33.75 4.16
N CYS A 90 -1.77 33.04 4.88
CA CYS A 90 -1.86 31.58 4.99
C CYS A 90 -2.36 31.17 6.38
N LYS A 91 -3.18 30.13 6.42
CA LYS A 91 -3.66 29.50 7.66
C LYS A 91 -3.56 27.98 7.55
N ALA A 92 -3.63 27.31 8.70
CA ALA A 92 -3.68 25.87 8.78
C ALA A 92 -4.89 25.40 9.59
N ARG A 93 -5.32 24.16 9.36
CA ARG A 93 -6.29 23.46 10.21
C ARG A 93 -5.89 22.01 10.34
N CYS A 94 -6.19 21.43 11.49
CA CYS A 94 -5.89 20.04 11.78
C CYS A 94 -7.05 19.16 11.41
N HIS A 95 -6.73 17.96 10.93
CA HIS A 95 -7.69 16.88 10.77
C HIS A 95 -7.34 15.80 11.79
N THR A 96 -8.34 15.30 12.51
CA THR A 96 -8.17 14.26 13.54
C THR A 96 -9.35 13.30 13.56
N TRP A 97 -9.14 12.14 14.19
CA TRP A 97 -10.14 11.10 14.38
C TRP A 97 -10.07 10.48 15.76
N THR A 98 -11.23 10.01 16.22
CA THR A 98 -11.36 9.17 17.42
C THR A 98 -11.37 7.67 17.07
N SER A 99 -11.81 7.28 15.88
CA SER A 99 -11.76 5.90 15.35
C SER A 99 -11.80 5.89 13.82
N LEU A 100 -11.56 4.73 13.18
CA LEU A 100 -11.57 4.60 11.71
C LEU A 100 -12.96 4.74 11.08
N LYS A 101 -14.03 4.58 11.87
CA LYS A 101 -15.42 4.75 11.42
C LYS A 101 -16.06 6.04 11.92
N SER A 102 -15.32 6.87 12.66
CA SER A 102 -15.82 8.17 13.15
C SER A 102 -15.71 9.27 12.08
N PRO A 103 -16.55 10.31 12.12
CA PRO A 103 -16.39 11.50 11.28
C PRO A 103 -15.03 12.18 11.50
N VAL A 104 -14.50 12.83 10.45
CA VAL A 104 -13.31 13.68 10.56
C VAL A 104 -13.61 14.91 11.39
N ASN A 105 -12.87 15.08 12.48
CA ASN A 105 -12.89 16.32 13.25
C ASN A 105 -11.87 17.29 12.64
N ILE A 106 -12.34 18.48 12.28
CA ILE A 106 -11.57 19.52 11.60
C ILE A 106 -11.58 20.76 12.49
N THR A 107 -10.41 21.26 12.85
CA THR A 107 -10.32 22.47 13.67
C THR A 107 -10.65 23.72 12.86
N ASP A 108 -10.90 24.83 13.57
CA ASP A 108 -10.85 26.15 12.96
C ASP A 108 -9.46 26.45 12.38
N TRP A 109 -9.42 27.40 11.44
CA TRP A 109 -8.19 27.88 10.83
C TRP A 109 -7.36 28.69 11.83
N PHE A 110 -6.12 28.29 12.07
CA PHE A 110 -5.20 28.93 13.00
C PHE A 110 -3.94 29.48 12.29
N PRO A 111 -3.23 30.47 12.90
CA PRO A 111 -2.02 31.07 12.33
C PRO A 111 -0.76 30.19 12.53
N PRO A 112 0.37 30.54 11.88
CA PRO A 112 1.64 29.84 12.04
C PRO A 112 2.05 29.67 13.50
N GLY A 113 2.51 28.47 13.87
CA GLY A 113 2.84 28.17 15.26
C GLY A 113 2.97 26.68 15.57
N PRO A 114 3.08 26.34 16.87
CA PRO A 114 3.08 24.96 17.34
C PRO A 114 1.78 24.22 16.99
N THR A 115 1.90 22.92 16.73
CA THR A 115 0.78 22.04 16.45
C THR A 115 1.16 20.58 16.71
N ASP A 116 0.24 19.81 17.28
CA ASP A 116 0.41 18.38 17.53
C ASP A 116 -0.24 17.49 16.48
N CYS A 117 -0.67 18.07 15.37
CA CYS A 117 -1.43 17.38 14.35
C CYS A 117 -0.51 16.61 13.40
N GLU A 118 -0.75 15.30 13.24
CA GLU A 118 -0.04 14.49 12.26
C GLU A 118 -0.41 14.85 10.82
N PHE A 119 -1.66 15.23 10.59
CA PHE A 119 -2.19 15.63 9.29
C PHE A 119 -2.68 17.07 9.37
N LEU A 120 -2.02 17.95 8.63
CA LEU A 120 -2.26 19.39 8.66
C LEU A 120 -2.57 19.90 7.25
N GLU A 121 -3.74 20.47 7.08
CA GLU A 121 -4.08 21.14 5.84
C GLU A 121 -3.72 22.62 5.94
N THR A 122 -3.01 23.13 4.95
CA THR A 122 -2.66 24.55 4.84
C THR A 122 -3.24 25.13 3.56
N ALA A 123 -3.68 26.38 3.63
CA ALA A 123 -4.14 27.13 2.47
C ALA A 123 -3.70 28.60 2.58
N CYS A 124 -3.51 29.24 1.43
CA CYS A 124 -3.19 30.66 1.35
C CYS A 124 -4.17 31.39 0.45
N TRP A 125 -4.52 32.60 0.88
CA TRP A 125 -5.39 33.51 0.16
C TRP A 125 -4.66 34.78 -0.24
N LYS A 126 -4.83 35.20 -1.49
CA LYS A 126 -4.41 36.51 -1.97
C LYS A 126 -5.53 37.51 -1.72
N ASN A 127 -5.17 38.71 -1.25
CA ASN A 127 -6.14 39.77 -0.90
C ASN A 127 -7.24 39.29 0.08
N LYS A 128 -6.94 38.28 0.90
CA LYS A 128 -7.84 37.64 1.88
C LYS A 128 -9.04 36.87 1.31
N THR A 129 -9.21 36.79 -0.01
CA THR A 129 -10.40 36.17 -0.63
C THR A 129 -10.08 35.09 -1.66
N GLU A 130 -9.03 35.25 -2.45
CA GLU A 130 -8.71 34.34 -3.55
C GLU A 130 -7.81 33.18 -3.08
N GLU A 131 -8.32 31.94 -3.11
CA GLU A 131 -7.52 30.74 -2.85
C GLU A 131 -6.47 30.52 -3.94
N VAL A 132 -5.19 30.67 -3.59
CA VAL A 132 -4.07 30.56 -4.55
C VAL A 132 -3.11 29.40 -4.25
N TYR A 133 -3.18 28.83 -3.04
CA TYR A 133 -2.33 27.72 -2.64
C TYR A 133 -3.06 26.81 -1.65
N GLY A 134 -2.81 25.51 -1.77
CA GLY A 134 -3.26 24.50 -0.84
C GLY A 134 -2.28 23.34 -0.76
N TYR A 135 -2.05 22.83 0.44
CA TYR A 135 -1.12 21.72 0.68
C TYR A 135 -1.51 20.91 1.90
N ILE A 136 -1.38 19.59 1.81
CA ILE A 136 -1.61 18.65 2.91
C ILE A 136 -0.25 18.17 3.40
N HIS A 137 0.10 18.57 4.61
CA HIS A 137 1.31 18.18 5.30
C HIS A 137 1.09 16.95 6.16
N THR A 138 2.17 16.18 6.32
CA THR A 138 2.24 15.05 7.23
C THR A 138 3.39 15.23 8.21
N GLN A 139 3.24 14.71 9.42
CA GLN A 139 4.33 14.47 10.36
C GLN A 139 3.98 13.25 11.21
N ILE A 140 5.01 12.53 11.67
CA ILE A 140 4.84 11.51 12.71
C ILE A 140 5.05 12.16 14.08
N ARG A 141 4.06 12.04 14.95
CA ARG A 141 4.16 12.45 16.35
C ARG A 141 4.36 11.21 17.21
N PRO A 142 5.56 11.02 17.81
CA PRO A 142 5.80 9.89 18.68
C PRO A 142 4.76 9.83 19.80
N LYS A 143 4.00 8.73 19.85
CA LYS A 143 3.04 8.49 20.92
C LYS A 143 3.81 8.03 22.16
N ASN A 144 3.56 8.70 23.29
CA ASN A 144 4.11 8.31 24.59
C ASN A 144 3.42 7.02 25.05
N LEU A 145 3.95 5.90 24.58
CA LEU A 145 3.54 4.56 24.97
C LEU A 145 4.63 3.95 25.86
N GLU A 146 4.27 2.99 26.71
CA GLU A 146 5.24 2.30 27.55
C GLU A 146 6.39 1.74 26.71
N LYS A 147 7.62 1.95 27.18
CA LYS A 147 8.80 1.38 26.54
C LYS A 147 8.69 -0.14 26.61
N PRO A 148 8.77 -0.85 25.48
CA PRO A 148 8.66 -2.29 25.49
C PRO A 148 9.87 -2.89 26.19
N LYS A 149 9.69 -4.10 26.74
CA LYS A 149 10.78 -4.84 27.39
C LYS A 149 11.79 -5.41 26.39
N ILE A 150 11.48 -5.38 25.09
CA ILE A 150 12.33 -5.89 24.03
C ILE A 150 13.40 -4.86 23.63
N LYS A 151 14.56 -5.36 23.20
CA LYS A 151 15.67 -4.52 22.75
C LYS A 151 15.67 -4.45 21.23
N LYS A 152 15.65 -3.25 20.66
CA LYS A 152 15.67 -3.04 19.20
C LYS A 152 16.81 -3.80 18.49
N LYS A 153 17.99 -3.93 19.12
CA LYS A 153 19.12 -4.69 18.55
C LYS A 153 18.82 -6.17 18.28
N ASP A 154 17.90 -6.76 19.04
CA ASP A 154 17.51 -8.17 18.95
C ASP A 154 16.24 -8.34 18.07
N HIS A 155 15.67 -7.22 17.59
CA HIS A 155 14.37 -7.15 16.92
C HIS A 155 14.46 -6.15 15.75
N PRO A 156 14.78 -6.61 14.52
CA PRO A 156 14.92 -5.71 13.39
C PRO A 156 13.63 -5.00 13.05
N ASP A 157 13.77 -3.82 12.44
CA ASP A 157 12.67 -3.15 11.76
C ASP A 157 12.19 -4.01 10.57
N VAL A 158 10.88 -4.08 10.35
CA VAL A 158 10.25 -4.87 9.29
C VAL A 158 9.38 -3.95 8.45
N PHE A 159 9.80 -3.70 7.21
CA PHE A 159 9.08 -2.82 6.28
C PHE A 159 8.60 -3.62 5.07
N VAL A 160 7.28 -3.64 4.86
CA VAL A 160 6.65 -4.26 3.70
C VAL A 160 6.26 -3.16 2.71
N PHE A 161 6.65 -3.33 1.45
CA PHE A 161 6.26 -2.47 0.34
C PHE A 161 5.49 -3.31 -0.68
N LEU A 162 4.22 -2.97 -0.87
CA LEU A 162 3.29 -3.66 -1.75
C LEU A 162 2.81 -2.67 -2.81
N VAL A 163 2.97 -3.02 -4.09
CA VAL A 163 2.42 -2.27 -5.22
C VAL A 163 1.21 -3.03 -5.75
N ASP A 164 0.02 -2.44 -5.62
CA ASP A 164 -1.24 -3.10 -5.98
C ASP A 164 -1.33 -3.30 -7.50
N SER A 165 -2.02 -4.37 -7.93
CA SER A 165 -2.39 -4.61 -9.33
C SER A 165 -1.19 -4.75 -10.28
N VAL A 166 -0.06 -5.26 -9.77
CA VAL A 166 1.16 -5.51 -10.53
C VAL A 166 1.44 -7.01 -10.63
N ALA A 167 1.52 -7.53 -11.86
CA ALA A 167 2.04 -8.87 -12.13
C ALA A 167 3.57 -8.86 -12.31
N THR A 168 4.23 -10.03 -12.24
CA THR A 168 5.68 -10.16 -12.39
C THR A 168 6.22 -9.53 -13.69
N GLY A 169 5.52 -9.70 -14.82
CA GLY A 169 5.90 -9.07 -16.09
C GLY A 169 5.81 -7.54 -16.05
N MET A 170 4.77 -7.00 -15.41
CA MET A 170 4.61 -5.56 -15.22
C MET A 170 5.72 -5.01 -14.32
N ALA A 171 6.03 -5.66 -13.20
CA ALA A 171 7.13 -5.24 -12.32
C ALA A 171 8.47 -5.19 -13.06
N ARG A 172 8.76 -6.19 -13.91
CA ARG A 172 10.01 -6.22 -14.70
C ARG A 172 10.10 -5.09 -15.73
N ARG A 173 8.98 -4.66 -16.31
CA ARG A 173 8.93 -3.52 -17.24
C ARG A 173 9.00 -2.18 -16.52
N SER A 174 8.18 -2.03 -15.49
CA SER A 174 7.92 -0.73 -14.85
C SER A 174 8.86 -0.42 -13.70
N LEU A 175 9.39 -1.42 -12.99
CA LEU A 175 10.25 -1.23 -11.82
C LEU A 175 11.70 -1.75 -12.00
N PRO A 176 12.34 -1.65 -13.18
CA PRO A 176 13.64 -2.27 -13.41
C PRO A 176 14.74 -1.70 -12.52
N LYS A 177 14.72 -0.39 -12.22
CA LYS A 177 15.75 0.21 -11.35
C LYS A 177 15.58 -0.25 -9.91
N THR A 178 14.34 -0.31 -9.42
CA THR A 178 13.99 -0.77 -8.08
C THR A 178 14.39 -2.22 -7.90
N LEU A 179 13.97 -3.11 -8.80
CA LEU A 179 14.34 -4.53 -8.76
C LEU A 179 15.86 -4.71 -8.84
N GLY A 180 16.54 -3.96 -9.70
CA GLY A 180 18.00 -3.95 -9.80
C GLY A 180 18.68 -3.49 -8.50
N TYR A 181 18.15 -2.44 -7.86
CA TYR A 181 18.67 -1.92 -6.60
C TYR A 181 18.48 -2.93 -5.47
N LEU A 182 17.28 -3.51 -5.31
CA LEU A 182 17.00 -4.54 -4.31
C LEU A 182 17.94 -5.73 -4.45
N LYS A 183 18.13 -6.24 -5.67
CA LYS A 183 19.01 -7.38 -5.95
C LYS A 183 20.48 -7.06 -5.67
N THR A 184 20.96 -5.90 -6.10
CA THR A 184 22.40 -5.58 -6.04
C THR A 184 22.84 -5.04 -4.69
N LYS A 185 22.05 -4.14 -4.08
CA LYS A 185 22.36 -3.44 -2.83
C LYS A 185 21.83 -4.15 -1.60
N PHE A 186 20.58 -4.62 -1.62
CA PHE A 186 19.99 -5.33 -0.47
C PHE A 186 20.15 -6.85 -0.53
N LYS A 187 20.76 -7.37 -1.61
CA LYS A 187 20.90 -8.82 -1.83
C LYS A 187 19.56 -9.55 -1.73
N ALA A 188 18.50 -8.89 -2.19
CA ALA A 188 17.14 -9.41 -2.10
C ALA A 188 17.01 -10.75 -2.83
N VAL A 189 16.22 -11.65 -2.23
CA VAL A 189 15.86 -12.94 -2.81
C VAL A 189 14.56 -12.77 -3.58
N GLU A 190 14.57 -13.15 -4.87
CA GLU A 190 13.37 -13.16 -5.71
C GLU A 190 12.65 -14.51 -5.56
N PHE A 191 11.34 -14.46 -5.30
CA PHE A 191 10.46 -15.61 -5.38
C PHE A 191 9.67 -15.52 -6.69
N PRO A 192 10.07 -16.24 -7.75
CA PRO A 192 9.49 -16.05 -9.08
C PRO A 192 8.07 -16.60 -9.21
N PHE A 193 7.62 -17.44 -8.28
CA PHE A 193 6.36 -18.17 -8.34
C PHE A 193 5.55 -17.97 -7.06
N VAL A 194 4.97 -16.78 -6.91
CA VAL A 194 4.03 -16.45 -5.85
C VAL A 194 2.65 -16.30 -6.47
N SER A 195 1.69 -17.09 -5.98
CA SER A 195 0.30 -17.01 -6.42
C SER A 195 -0.51 -16.19 -5.43
N PRO A 196 -1.36 -15.25 -5.90
CA PRO A 196 -2.37 -14.64 -5.05
C PRO A 196 -3.41 -15.70 -4.65
N VAL A 197 -4.09 -15.45 -3.53
CA VAL A 197 -5.21 -16.28 -3.08
C VAL A 197 -6.44 -16.09 -3.97
N ALA A 198 -6.68 -14.87 -4.45
CA ALA A 198 -7.72 -14.60 -5.45
C ALA A 198 -7.47 -13.28 -6.19
N ALA A 199 -8.40 -12.88 -7.07
CA ALA A 199 -8.22 -11.74 -7.96
C ALA A 199 -8.28 -10.36 -7.27
N ARG A 200 -8.93 -10.23 -6.10
CA ARG A 200 -9.17 -8.92 -5.45
C ARG A 200 -8.17 -8.64 -4.33
N SER A 201 -7.79 -7.38 -4.12
CA SER A 201 -6.87 -6.97 -3.05
C SER A 201 -7.32 -7.41 -1.66
N GLN A 202 -8.63 -7.34 -1.38
CA GLN A 202 -9.21 -7.69 -0.07
C GLN A 202 -8.96 -9.14 0.34
N VAL A 203 -9.31 -10.08 -0.54
CA VAL A 203 -9.16 -11.53 -0.27
C VAL A 203 -7.69 -11.95 -0.22
N ASN A 204 -6.77 -11.14 -0.75
CA ASN A 204 -5.33 -11.33 -0.55
C ASN A 204 -4.82 -10.69 0.75
N ALA A 205 -5.43 -9.60 1.23
CA ALA A 205 -5.06 -8.99 2.51
C ALA A 205 -5.37 -9.90 3.70
N VAL A 206 -6.47 -10.66 3.65
CA VAL A 206 -6.83 -11.59 4.74
C VAL A 206 -5.74 -12.64 5.05
N PRO A 207 -5.27 -13.46 4.09
CA PRO A 207 -4.20 -14.41 4.34
C PRO A 207 -2.88 -13.73 4.69
N LEU A 208 -2.59 -12.56 4.09
CA LEU A 208 -1.38 -11.81 4.43
C LEU A 208 -1.39 -11.35 5.90
N TRP A 209 -2.50 -10.78 6.39
CA TRP A 209 -2.54 -10.13 7.70
C TRP A 209 -3.00 -11.01 8.84
N PHE A 210 -3.79 -12.04 8.55
CA PHE A 210 -4.38 -12.93 9.56
C PHE A 210 -3.89 -14.38 9.44
N GLY A 211 -3.19 -14.73 8.36
CA GLY A 211 -2.80 -16.12 8.09
C GLY A 211 -4.00 -17.04 7.87
N LYS A 212 -5.09 -16.51 7.28
CA LYS A 212 -6.35 -17.23 7.05
C LYS A 212 -6.66 -17.34 5.56
N GLN A 213 -6.90 -18.56 5.12
CA GLN A 213 -7.33 -18.85 3.77
C GLN A 213 -8.81 -18.51 3.60
N VAL A 214 -9.16 -17.75 2.56
CA VAL A 214 -10.55 -17.33 2.29
C VAL A 214 -11.12 -17.89 0.98
N GLU A 215 -10.29 -18.56 0.19
CA GLU A 215 -10.67 -19.16 -1.09
C GLU A 215 -10.21 -20.60 -1.15
N ALA A 216 -11.05 -21.48 -1.68
CA ALA A 216 -10.67 -22.86 -1.89
C ALA A 216 -9.70 -22.98 -3.07
N GLY A 217 -8.88 -24.01 -3.06
CA GLY A 217 -7.92 -24.23 -4.14
C GLY A 217 -7.38 -25.65 -4.15
N THR A 218 -6.47 -25.92 -5.06
CA THR A 218 -5.77 -27.20 -5.14
C THR A 218 -4.29 -26.95 -5.34
N GLN A 219 -3.46 -27.52 -4.48
CA GLN A 219 -2.00 -27.51 -4.62
C GLN A 219 -1.56 -28.60 -5.59
N LYS A 220 -0.31 -28.52 -6.03
CA LYS A 220 0.36 -29.59 -6.77
C LYS A 220 0.19 -30.93 -6.06
N GLY A 221 -0.06 -32.00 -6.82
CA GLY A 221 -0.38 -33.32 -6.29
C GLY A 221 -1.83 -33.48 -5.83
N GLY A 222 -2.73 -32.56 -6.20
CA GLY A 222 -4.17 -32.68 -5.95
C GLY A 222 -4.60 -32.35 -4.51
N LYS A 223 -3.70 -31.86 -3.66
CA LYS A 223 -4.03 -31.54 -2.27
C LYS A 223 -4.96 -30.33 -2.20
N THR A 224 -6.15 -30.51 -1.66
CA THR A 224 -7.13 -29.43 -1.48
C THR A 224 -6.66 -28.40 -0.46
N ILE A 225 -6.79 -27.12 -0.81
CA ILE A 225 -6.67 -25.98 0.09
C ILE A 225 -8.06 -25.71 0.67
N LYS A 226 -8.17 -25.79 2.00
CA LYS A 226 -9.42 -25.54 2.72
C LYS A 226 -9.56 -24.05 3.05
N VAL A 227 -10.79 -23.58 3.06
CA VAL A 227 -11.15 -22.23 3.51
C VAL A 227 -11.17 -22.23 5.04
N ASP A 228 -10.45 -21.29 5.65
CA ASP A 228 -10.45 -21.04 7.10
C ASP A 228 -11.57 -20.07 7.50
N TRP A 229 -11.76 -19.01 6.72
CA TRP A 229 -12.75 -17.96 6.97
C TRP A 229 -13.67 -17.76 5.77
N THR A 230 -14.96 -17.69 6.05
CA THR A 230 -16.00 -17.32 5.10
C THR A 230 -16.06 -15.80 4.89
N GLU A 231 -16.70 -15.35 3.81
CA GLU A 231 -17.00 -13.93 3.59
C GLU A 231 -17.78 -13.31 4.75
N GLU A 232 -18.70 -14.05 5.35
CA GLU A 232 -19.44 -13.58 6.54
C GLU A 232 -18.47 -13.20 7.67
N GLU A 233 -17.46 -14.03 7.92
CA GLU A 233 -16.48 -13.81 8.99
C GLU A 233 -15.54 -12.65 8.70
N TYR A 234 -14.92 -12.58 7.51
CA TYR A 234 -13.92 -11.55 7.22
C TYR A 234 -14.52 -10.22 6.75
N CYS A 235 -15.75 -10.22 6.21
CA CYS A 235 -16.36 -9.05 5.59
C CYS A 235 -17.51 -8.47 6.41
N LYS A 236 -18.41 -9.30 6.95
CA LYS A 236 -19.66 -8.83 7.60
C LYS A 236 -19.53 -8.60 9.10
N THR A 237 -18.38 -8.92 9.69
CA THR A 237 -18.05 -8.63 11.09
C THR A 237 -16.88 -7.65 11.22
N PHE A 238 -16.79 -6.98 12.37
CA PHE A 238 -15.63 -6.14 12.68
C PHE A 238 -14.43 -7.01 13.04
N LEU A 239 -13.27 -6.70 12.46
CA LEU A 239 -12.01 -7.42 12.66
C LEU A 239 -11.26 -6.95 13.93
N ASP A 240 -11.86 -6.07 14.71
CA ASP A 240 -11.29 -5.49 15.94
C ASP A 240 -10.86 -6.52 16.99
N ASN A 241 -11.53 -7.67 17.05
CA ASN A 241 -11.23 -8.73 18.01
C ASN A 241 -10.41 -9.88 17.41
N ARG A 242 -9.99 -9.76 16.15
CA ARG A 242 -9.17 -10.77 15.47
C ARG A 242 -7.68 -10.47 15.69
N THR A 243 -6.88 -11.53 15.83
CA THR A 243 -5.42 -11.37 15.87
C THR A 243 -4.92 -11.15 14.45
N ASP A 244 -4.28 -10.02 14.22
CA ASP A 244 -3.63 -9.66 12.97
C ASP A 244 -2.14 -9.36 13.20
N MET A 245 -1.39 -9.29 12.10
CA MET A 245 0.06 -9.03 12.14
C MET A 245 0.42 -7.73 12.86
N PHE A 246 -0.35 -6.65 12.70
CA PHE A 246 -0.03 -5.35 13.30
C PHE A 246 -0.13 -5.46 14.82
N ARG A 247 -1.25 -6.01 15.33
CA ARG A 247 -1.41 -6.28 16.77
C ARG A 247 -0.37 -7.25 17.30
N GLY A 248 0.01 -8.26 16.52
CA GLY A 248 1.08 -9.19 16.86
C GLY A 248 2.40 -8.46 17.13
N PHE A 249 2.80 -7.59 16.22
CA PHE A 249 3.98 -6.73 16.36
C PHE A 249 3.85 -5.73 17.53
N GLU A 250 2.71 -5.07 17.70
CA GLU A 250 2.48 -4.14 18.82
C GLU A 250 2.58 -4.84 20.18
N LYS A 251 2.00 -6.04 20.31
CA LYS A 251 1.99 -6.82 21.54
C LYS A 251 3.40 -7.16 22.03
N ILE A 252 4.34 -7.39 21.11
CA ILE A 252 5.74 -7.65 21.47
C ILE A 252 6.56 -6.37 21.62
N GLY A 253 6.01 -5.20 21.24
CA GLY A 253 6.61 -3.90 21.53
C GLY A 253 6.97 -3.04 20.32
N TYR A 254 6.64 -3.46 19.11
CA TYR A 254 6.92 -2.68 17.91
C TYR A 254 6.00 -1.44 17.85
N LYS A 255 6.48 -0.39 17.19
CA LYS A 255 5.61 0.67 16.68
C LYS A 255 5.16 0.28 15.28
N THR A 256 3.87 0.47 14.99
CA THR A 256 3.30 0.01 13.71
C THR A 256 2.74 1.16 12.88
N ALA A 257 2.89 1.06 11.56
CA ALA A 257 2.28 1.99 10.63
C ALA A 257 1.56 1.23 9.50
N TYR A 258 0.31 1.61 9.23
CA TYR A 258 -0.38 1.23 7.99
C TYR A 258 -0.47 2.44 7.07
N ILE A 259 0.15 2.32 5.90
CA ILE A 259 0.30 3.39 4.92
C ILE A 259 -0.29 2.88 3.61
N ASP A 260 -1.50 3.30 3.30
CA ASP A 260 -2.25 2.91 2.10
C ASP A 260 -2.58 4.20 1.38
N ASP A 261 -2.30 4.32 0.08
CA ASP A 261 -2.52 5.58 -0.64
C ASP A 261 -3.97 5.77 -1.14
N TRP A 262 -4.92 4.89 -0.77
CA TRP A 262 -6.32 4.99 -1.18
C TRP A 262 -7.29 5.13 0.01
N SER A 263 -8.33 5.97 -0.12
CA SER A 263 -9.32 6.18 0.96
C SER A 263 -10.34 5.05 1.12
N SER A 264 -10.41 4.13 0.14
CA SER A 264 -11.20 2.90 0.19
C SER A 264 -10.30 1.73 0.61
N GLN A 265 -9.76 1.79 1.82
CA GLN A 265 -8.72 0.83 2.23
C GLN A 265 -9.18 -0.62 2.06
N THR A 266 -8.22 -1.48 1.75
CA THR A 266 -8.42 -2.85 1.29
C THR A 266 -9.40 -3.67 2.14
N LEU A 267 -9.31 -3.62 3.47
CA LEU A 267 -10.21 -4.38 4.36
C LEU A 267 -11.39 -3.57 4.90
N THR A 268 -11.40 -2.24 4.77
CA THR A 268 -12.36 -1.37 5.47
C THR A 268 -13.45 -0.77 4.57
N ASN A 269 -13.38 -0.99 3.25
CA ASN A 269 -14.35 -0.37 2.33
C ASN A 269 -14.80 -1.21 1.12
N ASN A 270 -14.00 -2.11 0.54
CA ASN A 270 -14.35 -2.63 -0.81
C ASN A 270 -15.01 -4.03 -0.81
N PRO A 271 -16.18 -4.27 -1.45
CA PRO A 271 -17.21 -3.29 -1.79
C PRO A 271 -18.18 -3.00 -0.64
N ASP A 272 -18.30 -3.89 0.36
CA ASP A 272 -19.19 -3.73 1.52
C ASP A 272 -18.70 -4.58 2.72
N CYS A 273 -17.48 -4.35 3.16
CA CYS A 273 -16.92 -4.99 4.35
C CYS A 273 -16.78 -4.02 5.51
N LYS A 274 -17.09 -4.51 6.73
CA LYS A 274 -16.97 -3.72 7.95
C LYS A 274 -15.52 -3.37 8.25
N GLY A 275 -14.60 -4.32 8.08
CA GLY A 275 -13.18 -4.16 8.36
C GLY A 275 -12.93 -3.85 9.82
N PHE A 276 -12.10 -2.84 10.10
CA PHE A 276 -11.83 -2.36 11.45
C PHE A 276 -12.68 -1.14 11.81
N GLN A 277 -13.19 -1.13 13.04
CA GLN A 277 -13.87 0.01 13.65
C GLN A 277 -12.85 0.98 14.28
N ASN A 278 -11.90 0.44 15.03
CA ASN A 278 -10.87 1.19 15.74
C ASN A 278 -9.51 1.10 15.04
N PHE A 279 -8.58 1.98 15.42
CA PHE A 279 -7.20 1.89 14.94
C PHE A 279 -6.57 0.56 15.39
N TYR A 280 -5.95 -0.13 14.44
CA TYR A 280 -5.23 -1.40 14.63
C TYR A 280 -3.71 -1.22 14.46
N THR A 281 -3.26 0.03 14.39
CA THR A 281 -1.86 0.43 14.22
C THR A 281 -1.56 1.66 15.06
N THR A 282 -0.29 1.84 15.40
CA THR A 282 0.18 3.02 16.13
C THR A 282 -0.04 4.27 15.27
N HIS A 283 0.23 4.18 13.98
CA HIS A 283 0.08 5.25 13.00
C HIS A 283 -0.68 4.78 11.76
N ASN A 284 -1.53 5.64 11.20
CA ASN A 284 -2.40 5.26 10.10
C ASN A 284 -2.57 6.41 9.10
N PHE A 285 -2.21 6.16 7.83
CA PHE A 285 -2.24 7.18 6.78
C PHE A 285 -3.63 7.49 6.24
N ASN A 286 -4.67 6.70 6.59
CA ASN A 286 -6.02 6.85 6.02
C ASN A 286 -6.60 8.27 6.15
N LEU A 287 -6.25 8.97 7.22
CA LEU A 287 -6.73 10.34 7.42
C LEU A 287 -6.21 11.28 6.32
N PHE A 288 -4.97 11.11 5.86
CA PHE A 288 -4.45 11.84 4.69
C PHE A 288 -5.35 11.60 3.47
N ASN A 289 -5.68 10.34 3.19
CA ASN A 289 -6.53 10.00 2.04
C ASN A 289 -7.93 10.61 2.18
N LYS A 290 -8.48 10.69 3.39
CA LYS A 290 -9.77 11.35 3.59
C LYS A 290 -9.72 12.86 3.37
N ILE A 291 -8.61 13.51 3.70
CA ILE A 291 -8.39 14.92 3.35
C ILE A 291 -8.30 15.07 1.82
N SER A 292 -7.47 14.23 1.19
CA SER A 292 -7.27 14.21 -0.26
C SER A 292 -8.56 13.96 -1.05
N ASP A 293 -9.40 13.03 -0.58
CA ASP A 293 -10.57 12.62 -1.35
C ASP A 293 -11.82 13.41 -0.96
N TRP A 294 -12.01 13.71 0.33
CA TRP A 294 -13.30 14.15 0.86
C TRP A 294 -13.26 15.52 1.55
N THR A 295 -12.45 15.72 2.58
CA THR A 295 -12.61 16.87 3.50
C THR A 295 -11.75 18.10 3.18
N GLY A 296 -10.68 17.95 2.41
CA GLY A 296 -9.81 19.06 2.01
C GLY A 296 -10.51 20.06 1.08
N LEU A 297 -10.00 21.29 1.04
CA LEU A 297 -10.35 22.28 0.02
C LEU A 297 -10.03 21.77 -1.39
N LYS A 298 -10.78 22.22 -2.39
CA LYS A 298 -10.53 21.81 -3.78
C LYS A 298 -9.08 22.07 -4.23
N ILE A 299 -8.51 23.21 -3.83
CA ILE A 299 -7.12 23.56 -4.16
C ILE A 299 -6.09 22.68 -3.42
N THR A 300 -6.37 22.30 -2.17
CA THR A 300 -5.53 21.38 -1.40
C THR A 300 -5.66 19.94 -1.90
N LYS A 301 -6.73 19.56 -2.59
CA LYS A 301 -6.76 18.25 -3.28
C LYS A 301 -6.00 18.29 -4.60
N LYS A 302 -6.11 19.40 -5.34
CA LYS A 302 -5.47 19.58 -6.64
C LYS A 302 -3.96 19.43 -6.59
N HIS A 303 -3.29 19.77 -5.47
CA HIS A 303 -1.84 19.70 -5.42
C HIS A 303 -1.25 18.27 -5.53
N LEU A 304 -2.09 17.23 -5.37
CA LEU A 304 -1.72 15.81 -5.49
C LEU A 304 -1.94 15.24 -6.89
N ASN A 305 -2.25 16.07 -7.88
CA ASN A 305 -2.55 15.63 -9.25
C ASN A 305 -1.29 15.51 -10.16
N GLY A 306 -0.10 15.72 -9.61
CA GLY A 306 1.17 15.70 -10.33
C GLY A 306 1.71 17.06 -10.79
N GLN A 307 0.89 18.13 -10.82
CA GLN A 307 1.32 19.45 -11.32
C GLN A 307 2.49 20.04 -10.51
N PHE A 308 2.53 19.78 -9.19
CA PHE A 308 3.62 20.21 -8.31
C PHE A 308 4.69 19.13 -8.11
N CYS A 309 4.81 18.19 -9.05
CA CYS A 309 5.65 17.01 -8.92
C CYS A 309 5.27 16.16 -7.69
N ARG A 310 3.99 16.20 -7.30
CA ARG A 310 3.48 15.54 -6.12
C ARG A 310 2.22 14.75 -6.43
N GLU A 311 2.22 13.49 -6.04
CA GLU A 311 1.08 12.57 -6.07
C GLU A 311 0.83 11.95 -4.68
N VAL A 312 -0.30 11.28 -4.52
CA VAL A 312 -0.70 10.65 -3.24
C VAL A 312 0.33 9.62 -2.78
N HIS A 313 0.81 8.75 -3.67
CA HIS A 313 1.80 7.72 -3.35
C HIS A 313 3.14 8.32 -2.85
N GLN A 314 3.53 9.49 -3.35
CA GLN A 314 4.74 10.19 -2.87
C GLN A 314 4.52 10.73 -1.45
N SER A 315 3.31 11.21 -1.14
CA SER A 315 2.97 11.63 0.23
C SER A 315 2.96 10.44 1.21
N ALA A 316 2.53 9.26 0.74
CA ALA A 316 2.63 8.01 1.49
C ALA A 316 4.09 7.61 1.75
N MET A 317 4.97 7.72 0.75
CA MET A 317 6.42 7.49 0.92
C MET A 317 7.06 8.51 1.88
N GLU A 318 6.70 9.79 1.79
CA GLU A 318 7.15 10.83 2.72
C GLU A 318 6.76 10.49 4.16
N TYR A 319 5.52 10.02 4.39
CA TYR A 319 5.05 9.61 5.72
C TYR A 319 5.77 8.36 6.23
N PHE A 320 6.10 7.41 5.34
CA PHE A 320 6.96 6.28 5.69
C PHE A 320 8.35 6.75 6.14
N GLU A 321 9.00 7.67 5.40
CA GLU A 321 10.32 8.19 5.78
C GLU A 321 10.27 8.88 7.16
N GLN A 322 9.21 9.65 7.44
CA GLN A 322 8.96 10.23 8.76
C GLN A 322 8.78 9.17 9.86
N PHE A 323 8.11 8.05 9.54
CA PHE A 323 7.90 6.96 10.49
C PHE A 323 9.18 6.17 10.77
N ALA A 324 9.98 5.91 9.73
CA ALA A 324 11.26 5.24 9.84
C ALA A 324 12.28 6.06 10.66
N GLU A 325 12.21 7.39 10.58
CA GLU A 325 13.00 8.30 11.40
C GLU A 325 12.49 8.40 12.85
N ALA A 326 11.17 8.33 13.04
CA ALA A 326 10.60 8.33 14.37
C ALA A 326 10.97 7.07 15.17
N TYR A 327 10.83 7.15 16.49
CA TYR A 327 11.01 6.02 17.39
C TYR A 327 12.37 5.32 17.26
N SER A 328 13.46 6.09 17.35
CA SER A 328 14.84 5.58 17.27
C SER A 328 15.08 4.35 18.14
N ASP A 329 14.48 4.31 19.33
CA ASP A 329 14.69 3.27 20.34
C ASP A 329 13.76 2.06 20.22
N TYR A 330 12.81 2.08 19.27
CA TYR A 330 11.81 1.04 19.12
C TYR A 330 12.01 0.27 17.81
N PRO A 331 11.75 -1.04 17.80
CA PRO A 331 11.56 -1.75 16.55
C PRO A 331 10.26 -1.30 15.89
N LYS A 332 10.25 -1.27 14.56
CA LYS A 332 9.16 -0.73 13.75
C LYS A 332 8.66 -1.77 12.77
N PHE A 333 7.35 -1.79 12.58
CA PHE A 333 6.70 -2.56 11.54
C PHE A 333 5.87 -1.60 10.68
N SER A 334 6.05 -1.61 9.37
CA SER A 334 5.19 -0.83 8.47
C SER A 334 4.72 -1.67 7.30
N TRP A 335 3.46 -1.48 6.95
CA TRP A 335 2.90 -1.98 5.70
C TRP A 335 2.55 -0.82 4.79
N ASN A 336 3.27 -0.69 3.68
CA ASN A 336 3.13 0.37 2.70
C ASN A 336 2.45 -0.22 1.45
N TRP A 337 1.22 0.20 1.17
CA TRP A 337 0.37 -0.29 0.10
C TRP A 337 0.10 0.83 -0.91
N PHE A 338 0.69 0.72 -2.10
CA PHE A 338 0.57 1.71 -3.17
C PHE A 338 -0.43 1.22 -4.21
N VAL A 339 -1.65 1.75 -4.16
CA VAL A 339 -2.79 1.38 -4.99
C VAL A 339 -2.84 2.21 -6.27
N HIS A 340 -2.72 3.53 -6.15
CA HIS A 340 -3.01 4.46 -7.26
C HIS A 340 -2.08 4.37 -8.47
N LEU A 341 -0.93 3.70 -8.33
CA LEU A 341 0.05 3.58 -9.40
C LEU A 341 -0.46 2.75 -10.57
N ALA A 342 -0.92 1.52 -10.31
CA ALA A 342 -1.28 0.56 -11.35
C ALA A 342 -2.75 0.13 -11.31
N HIS A 343 -3.54 0.61 -10.35
CA HIS A 343 -4.98 0.36 -10.33
C HIS A 343 -5.59 0.89 -11.65
N SER A 344 -6.08 -0.03 -12.49
CA SER A 344 -6.62 0.22 -13.84
C SER A 344 -5.62 0.64 -14.93
N HIS A 345 -4.29 0.55 -14.71
CA HIS A 345 -3.28 0.97 -15.69
C HIS A 345 -2.14 -0.05 -15.81
N LEU A 346 -1.78 -0.44 -17.03
CA LEU A 346 -0.70 -1.41 -17.28
C LEU A 346 0.72 -0.83 -17.15
N SER A 347 0.84 0.49 -17.17
CA SER A 347 2.09 1.24 -17.30
C SER A 347 2.21 2.37 -16.30
N GLY A 348 1.53 2.30 -15.14
CA GLY A 348 1.58 3.39 -14.15
C GLY A 348 2.53 3.16 -12.96
N ALA A 349 3.02 1.93 -12.77
CA ALA A 349 3.99 1.62 -11.71
C ALA A 349 5.38 2.21 -11.97
N ASP A 350 5.70 2.58 -13.21
CA ASP A 350 6.98 3.16 -13.62
C ASP A 350 7.27 4.50 -12.95
N ARG A 351 6.22 5.28 -12.67
CA ARG A 351 6.28 6.52 -11.87
C ARG A 351 6.92 6.31 -10.50
N MET A 352 6.87 5.10 -9.96
CA MET A 352 7.45 4.77 -8.66
C MET A 352 8.92 4.33 -8.75
N ASP A 353 9.41 3.92 -9.92
CA ASP A 353 10.69 3.22 -10.03
C ASP A 353 11.88 4.05 -9.53
N THR A 354 11.95 5.31 -9.97
CA THR A 354 13.02 6.21 -9.53
C THR A 354 12.79 6.72 -8.10
N PRO A 355 11.58 7.22 -7.74
CA PRO A 355 11.30 7.63 -6.36
C PRO A 355 11.58 6.55 -5.31
N MET A 356 11.25 5.29 -5.59
CA MET A 356 11.47 4.17 -4.66
C MET A 356 12.95 3.90 -4.44
N VAL A 357 13.75 3.88 -5.51
CA VAL A 357 15.22 3.76 -5.40
C VAL A 357 15.80 4.91 -4.58
N ASP A 358 15.35 6.14 -4.81
CA ASP A 358 15.87 7.29 -4.10
C ASP A 358 15.46 7.29 -2.62
N MET A 359 14.25 6.84 -2.30
CA MET A 359 13.82 6.59 -0.92
C MET A 359 14.72 5.53 -0.25
N PHE A 360 14.98 4.40 -0.91
CA PHE A 360 15.88 3.38 -0.38
C PHE A 360 17.32 3.86 -0.20
N ARG A 361 17.82 4.72 -1.09
CA ARG A 361 19.16 5.33 -0.96
C ARG A 361 19.24 6.24 0.26
N ARG A 362 18.26 7.13 0.45
CA ARG A 362 18.21 8.04 1.61
C ARG A 362 18.07 7.31 2.94
N ASN A 363 17.45 6.14 2.93
CA ASN A 363 17.15 5.36 4.14
C ASN A 363 17.96 4.06 4.22
N VAL A 364 19.08 3.97 3.51
CA VAL A 364 19.86 2.73 3.37
C VAL A 364 20.24 2.12 4.72
N GLU A 365 20.68 2.93 5.68
CA GLU A 365 21.09 2.50 7.02
C GLU A 365 19.91 1.98 7.87
N LYS A 366 18.69 2.42 7.55
CA LYS A 366 17.46 2.01 8.24
C LYS A 366 16.84 0.75 7.64
N VAL A 367 17.12 0.49 6.36
CA VAL A 367 16.50 -0.59 5.59
C VAL A 367 17.46 -1.78 5.42
N ILE A 368 18.78 -1.56 5.47
CA ILE A 368 19.76 -2.64 5.45
C ILE A 368 19.88 -3.25 6.84
N PHE A 369 19.60 -4.54 6.94
CA PHE A 369 20.07 -5.36 8.05
C PHE A 369 21.56 -5.66 7.82
N GLN A 370 22.45 -4.92 8.47
CA GLN A 370 23.86 -5.32 8.55
C GLN A 370 23.95 -6.47 9.55
N ILE A 371 24.03 -7.69 9.02
CA ILE A 371 24.67 -8.75 9.79
C ILE A 371 26.15 -8.35 9.81
N GLU A 372 26.64 -7.85 10.93
CA GLU A 372 28.07 -7.97 11.24
C GLU A 372 28.37 -9.47 11.26
N ILE A 373 28.73 -10.03 10.11
CA ILE A 373 29.35 -11.34 10.05
C ILE A 373 30.73 -11.14 10.67
N THR A 374 30.79 -11.15 12.00
CA THR A 374 32.05 -11.44 12.67
C THR A 374 32.40 -12.87 12.26
N GLU A 375 33.54 -13.04 11.60
CA GLU A 375 34.10 -14.34 11.22
C GLU A 375 34.28 -15.23 12.45
N LYS A 376 33.22 -15.91 12.86
CA LYS A 376 33.22 -17.15 13.63
C LYS A 376 32.11 -18.03 13.11
N VAL A 377 32.20 -18.36 11.82
CA VAL A 377 31.50 -19.51 11.25
C VAL A 377 32.48 -20.67 11.23
N GLU A 378 32.65 -21.32 12.38
CA GLU A 378 32.96 -22.75 12.40
C GLU A 378 31.75 -23.48 12.99
N LYS A 379 31.05 -24.19 12.10
CA LYS A 379 30.15 -25.32 12.37
C LYS A 379 28.91 -25.05 13.25
N SER A 380 27.85 -24.56 12.62
CA SER A 380 26.55 -25.25 12.66
C SER A 380 25.62 -24.72 11.56
N CYS A 381 25.52 -25.43 10.43
CA CYS A 381 24.34 -25.33 9.59
C CYS A 381 23.19 -26.00 10.35
N ASP A 382 22.30 -25.20 10.93
CA ASP A 382 20.99 -25.67 11.40
C ASP A 382 19.91 -24.66 10.97
N LEU A 383 19.70 -24.59 9.65
CA LEU A 383 18.71 -23.75 8.96
C LEU A 383 17.27 -24.30 9.09
N GLN A 384 16.95 -25.00 10.17
CA GLN A 384 15.62 -25.61 10.42
C GLN A 384 14.83 -25.02 11.60
N LYS A 385 15.33 -24.01 12.33
CA LYS A 385 14.66 -23.53 13.55
C LYS A 385 13.78 -22.27 13.45
N TRP A 386 13.57 -21.71 12.26
CA TRP A 386 12.71 -20.52 12.08
C TRP A 386 11.30 -20.80 11.53
N ALA A 387 10.91 -22.07 11.41
CA ALA A 387 9.59 -22.49 10.90
C ALA A 387 8.66 -23.10 11.97
N GLN A 388 8.96 -22.94 13.26
CA GLN A 388 8.08 -23.38 14.37
C GLN A 388 7.79 -22.22 15.31
N TYR A 389 6.92 -21.31 14.87
CA TYR A 389 6.00 -20.66 15.79
C TYR A 389 4.61 -21.13 15.39
N ASP A 390 4.15 -22.19 16.08
CA ASP A 390 2.79 -22.68 16.04
C ASP A 390 1.83 -21.53 16.41
N PHE A 391 1.24 -20.90 15.40
CA PHE A 391 -0.01 -20.17 15.54
C PHE A 391 -1.17 -21.17 15.47
N CYS A 392 -1.21 -22.10 16.44
CA CYS A 392 -2.32 -23.02 16.64
C CYS A 392 -2.61 -23.15 18.14
N GLY A 393 -3.77 -22.64 18.56
CA GLY A 393 -4.51 -23.15 19.72
C GLY A 393 -5.20 -22.08 20.57
N PRO A 394 -6.27 -22.44 21.31
CA PRO A 394 -7.08 -23.66 21.25
C PRO A 394 -8.20 -23.60 20.20
#